data_AF-A0A1B7T8H6-F1
#
_entry.id   AF-A0A1B7T8H6-F1
#
_cell.length_a   1.000
_cell.length_b   1.000
_cell.length_c   1.000
_cell.angle_alpha   90.00
_cell.angle_beta   90.00
_cell.angle_gamma   90.00
#
_symmetry.space_group_name_H-M   'P 1'
#
loop_
_entity.id
_entity.type
_entity.pdbx_description
1 polymer ?
#
loop_
_entity_poly.entity_id
_entity_poly.type
_entity_poly.pdbx_seq_one_letter_code
_entity_poly.pdbx_strand_id
1 'polypeptide(L)'
;LVLDANGAISSEPLDLVEYPFDLVFDDSNDLNGPQGITFGAISSKFLNYLATLNTVAHFHVSEYVNLYKLANSWKLVESYGEDFSLDGNLKLEDGYDEESTITHDLIKVSKVLLLGFSEALQTFVNTDIREYYHKCYELSEALKTGIQKTLNLELVTDYKEGDHALVNGMTCVQYLNSDQLIPYLLNSFNLSISEGKIKNMKFKKSLSKIDIKYFRIKNIQPVIVRDFINSGSDAENYSEYKMLISILKKAVDAVDYMAGKKGYSSVSIAETL
;
A
#
# COMPACT_ATOMS: atom_id res chain seq x y z
N LEU A 1 8.76 18.58 2.71
CA LEU A 1 8.82 17.32 1.95
C LEU A 1 7.51 16.58 2.14
N VAL A 2 6.83 16.23 1.05
CA VAL A 2 5.59 15.45 1.09
C VAL A 2 5.88 14.04 0.61
N LEU A 3 5.43 13.03 1.34
CA LEU A 3 5.55 11.62 0.99
C LEU A 3 4.17 11.00 0.84
N ASP A 4 3.90 10.49 -0.36
CA ASP A 4 2.86 9.50 -0.59
C ASP A 4 3.46 8.13 -0.23
N ALA A 5 3.01 7.58 0.89
CA ALA A 5 3.51 6.32 1.42
C ALA A 5 2.60 5.13 1.07
N ASN A 6 1.69 5.28 0.10
CA ASN A 6 0.78 4.21 -0.32
C ASN A 6 1.53 2.91 -0.65
N GLY A 7 1.23 1.86 0.11
CA GLY A 7 1.84 0.53 0.04
C GLY A 7 3.15 0.37 0.81
N ALA A 8 3.72 1.47 1.35
CA ALA A 8 5.00 1.47 2.03
C ALA A 8 4.85 1.30 3.56
N ILE A 9 3.91 1.97 4.23
CA ILE A 9 3.82 1.92 5.71
C ILE A 9 3.56 0.49 6.21
N SER A 10 2.82 -0.30 5.44
CA SER A 10 2.52 -1.70 5.80
C SER A 10 3.66 -2.68 5.51
N SER A 11 4.78 -2.25 4.91
CA SER A 11 5.79 -3.21 4.44
C SER A 11 7.25 -2.73 4.52
N GLU A 12 7.47 -1.45 4.80
CA GLU A 12 8.80 -0.84 4.92
C GLU A 12 8.93 -0.05 6.21
N PRO A 13 10.12 -0.09 6.86
CA PRO A 13 10.39 0.78 7.98
C PRO A 13 10.40 2.24 7.52
N LEU A 14 9.48 3.03 8.08
CA LEU A 14 9.43 4.48 7.88
C LEU A 14 9.75 5.20 9.18
N ASP A 15 10.98 5.70 9.29
CA ASP A 15 11.40 6.52 10.44
C ASP A 15 11.10 8.00 10.17
N LEU A 16 9.97 8.47 10.69
CA LEU A 16 9.56 9.88 10.60
C LEU A 16 10.39 10.82 11.49
N VAL A 17 11.21 10.28 12.41
CA VAL A 17 12.11 11.05 13.27
C VAL A 17 13.41 11.33 12.55
N GLU A 18 13.98 10.33 11.88
CA GLU A 18 15.22 10.48 11.10
C GLU A 18 15.00 11.26 9.80
N TYR A 19 13.84 11.09 9.17
CA TYR A 19 13.49 11.79 7.94
C TYR A 19 12.38 12.81 8.20
N PRO A 20 12.70 14.13 8.24
CA PRO A 20 11.74 15.17 8.60
C PRO A 20 10.78 15.46 7.44
N PHE A 21 9.78 14.60 7.26
CA PHE A 21 8.67 14.81 6.35
C PHE A 21 7.72 15.89 6.91
N ASP A 22 7.20 16.74 6.02
CA ASP A 22 6.23 17.79 6.36
C ASP A 22 4.78 17.25 6.30
N LEU A 23 4.56 16.27 5.43
CA LEU A 23 3.31 15.52 5.30
C LEU A 23 3.65 14.10 4.83
N VAL A 24 3.12 13.10 5.52
CA VAL A 24 3.12 11.69 5.09
C VAL A 24 1.69 11.20 5.13
N PHE A 25 1.26 10.46 4.12
CA PHE A 25 -0.06 9.85 4.09
C PHE A 25 -0.05 8.47 3.41
N ASP A 26 -1.00 7.63 3.80
CA ASP A 26 -1.25 6.29 3.27
C ASP A 26 -2.75 5.97 3.40
N ASP A 27 -3.22 4.91 2.72
CA ASP A 27 -4.59 4.45 2.74
C ASP A 27 -4.77 3.30 3.74
N SER A 28 -5.87 3.35 4.50
CA SER A 28 -6.22 2.34 5.51
C SER A 28 -6.20 0.91 4.99
N ASN A 29 -6.51 0.70 3.71
CA ASN A 29 -6.52 -0.59 3.04
C ASN A 29 -5.15 -1.29 3.07
N ASP A 30 -4.05 -0.54 3.17
CA ASP A 30 -2.72 -1.14 3.21
C ASP A 30 -2.41 -1.78 4.57
N LEU A 31 -3.08 -1.33 5.62
CA LEU A 31 -3.08 -1.97 6.95
C LEU A 31 -4.23 -2.95 7.15
N ASN A 32 -4.86 -3.45 6.08
CA ASN A 32 -6.06 -4.30 6.12
C ASN A 32 -7.30 -3.60 6.73
N GLY A 33 -7.33 -2.26 6.71
CA GLY A 33 -8.50 -1.46 7.08
C GLY A 33 -9.49 -1.30 5.92
N PRO A 34 -10.71 -0.80 6.19
CA PRO A 34 -11.70 -0.57 5.15
C PRO A 34 -11.31 0.60 4.24
N GLN A 35 -11.52 0.48 2.93
CA GLN A 35 -11.25 1.56 1.97
C GLN A 35 -12.07 2.83 2.28
N GLY A 36 -11.50 3.99 1.98
CA GLY A 36 -12.14 5.30 2.18
C GLY A 36 -11.62 6.10 3.37
N ILE A 37 -10.57 5.64 4.04
CA ILE A 37 -9.79 6.42 5.01
C ILE A 37 -8.36 6.56 4.50
N THR A 38 -7.90 7.81 4.45
CA THR A 38 -6.49 8.14 4.32
C THR A 38 -6.00 8.59 5.69
N PHE A 39 -4.87 8.04 6.14
CA PHE A 39 -4.25 8.37 7.42
C PHE A 39 -2.84 8.87 7.18
N GLY A 40 -2.25 9.53 8.18
CA GLY A 40 -0.94 10.14 8.00
C GLY A 40 -0.51 11.03 9.15
N ALA A 41 0.64 11.66 8.96
CA ALA A 41 1.21 12.60 9.91
C ALA A 41 1.52 13.94 9.22
N ILE A 42 1.30 15.03 9.95
CA ILE A 42 1.54 16.40 9.47
C ILE A 42 2.49 17.10 10.44
N SER A 43 3.56 17.69 9.92
CA SER A 43 4.51 18.44 10.75
C SER A 43 3.93 19.77 11.21
N SER A 44 4.33 20.24 12.40
CA SER A 44 3.95 21.57 12.90
C SER A 44 4.37 22.69 11.94
N LYS A 45 5.51 22.52 11.25
CA LYS A 45 5.98 23.45 10.22
C LYS A 45 5.00 23.53 9.05
N PHE A 46 4.49 22.39 8.58
CA PHE A 46 3.52 22.36 7.49
C PHE A 46 2.16 22.92 7.91
N LEU A 47 1.72 22.65 9.14
CA LEU A 47 0.50 23.27 9.69
C LEU A 47 0.60 24.81 9.73
N ASN A 48 1.74 25.36 10.17
CA ASN A 48 1.98 26.80 10.18
C ASN A 48 2.00 27.41 8.77
N TYR A 49 2.56 26.67 7.80
CA TYR A 49 2.53 27.06 6.40
C TYR A 49 1.09 27.11 5.87
N LEU A 50 0.27 26.09 6.14
CA LEU A 50 -1.14 26.07 5.74
C LEU A 50 -1.96 27.19 6.41
N ALA A 51 -1.66 27.53 7.68
CA ALA A 51 -2.26 28.66 8.37
C ALA A 51 -1.97 30.00 7.68
N THR A 52 -0.72 30.18 7.24
CA THR A 52 -0.29 31.37 6.49
C THR A 52 -0.99 31.43 5.12
N LEU A 53 -1.11 30.30 4.42
CA LEU A 53 -1.83 30.26 3.15
C LEU A 53 -3.32 30.63 3.31
N ASN A 54 -3.99 30.12 4.36
CA ASN A 54 -5.40 30.42 4.61
C ASN A 54 -5.65 31.89 4.98
N THR A 55 -4.67 32.57 5.57
CA THR A 55 -4.79 33.98 5.98
C THR A 55 -4.41 34.95 4.87
N VAL A 56 -3.44 34.59 4.01
CA VAL A 56 -2.84 35.52 3.04
C VAL A 56 -3.33 35.28 1.61
N ALA A 57 -3.79 34.07 1.28
CA ALA A 57 -4.19 33.72 -0.06
C ALA A 57 -5.67 33.32 -0.10
N HIS A 58 -6.41 33.84 -1.09
CA HIS A 58 -7.74 33.37 -1.47
C HIS A 58 -7.68 31.95 -2.04
N PHE A 59 -7.25 30.98 -1.22
CA PHE A 59 -7.16 29.59 -1.61
C PHE A 59 -8.58 29.03 -1.72
N HIS A 60 -9.09 28.99 -2.94
CA HIS A 60 -10.30 28.26 -3.31
C HIS A 60 -10.02 26.75 -3.32
N VAL A 61 -9.73 26.17 -2.17
CA VAL A 61 -9.88 24.73 -1.95
C VAL A 61 -11.24 24.56 -1.30
N SER A 62 -12.09 23.66 -1.82
CA SER A 62 -13.39 23.39 -1.22
C SER A 62 -13.23 23.19 0.28
N GLU A 63 -14.13 23.71 1.10
CA GLU A 63 -13.99 23.65 2.57
C GLU A 63 -13.78 22.22 3.09
N TYR A 64 -14.35 21.23 2.40
CA TYR A 64 -14.19 19.79 2.64
C TYR A 64 -12.77 19.23 2.48
N VAL A 65 -11.88 19.94 1.78
CA VAL A 65 -10.50 19.48 1.46
C VAL A 65 -9.46 20.46 2.01
N ASN A 66 -9.88 21.42 2.86
CA ASN A 66 -8.96 22.32 3.53
C ASN A 66 -8.25 21.58 4.68
N LEU A 67 -7.04 21.07 4.39
CA LEU A 67 -6.25 20.25 5.30
C LEU A 67 -5.95 20.93 6.64
N TYR A 68 -5.86 22.27 6.69
CA TYR A 68 -5.69 23.01 7.93
C TYR A 68 -6.94 22.99 8.81
N LYS A 69 -8.12 23.24 8.22
CA LYS A 69 -9.40 23.14 8.94
C LYS A 69 -9.60 21.70 9.45
N LEU A 70 -9.36 20.72 8.59
CA LEU A 70 -9.39 19.29 8.90
C LEU A 70 -8.47 18.92 10.08
N ALA A 71 -7.19 19.25 10.02
CA ALA A 71 -6.23 18.90 11.07
C ALA A 71 -6.60 19.49 12.44
N ASN A 72 -7.16 20.70 12.47
CA ASN A 72 -7.63 21.31 13.70
C ASN A 72 -8.90 20.63 14.26
N SER A 73 -9.82 20.19 13.38
CA SER A 73 -10.99 19.40 13.80
C SER A 73 -10.63 18.06 14.45
N TRP A 74 -9.54 17.41 14.02
CA TRP A 74 -9.06 16.16 14.61
C TRP A 74 -8.39 16.34 15.98
N LYS A 75 -7.67 17.45 16.21
CA LYS A 75 -7.11 17.77 17.54
C LYS A 75 -8.18 17.96 18.61
N LEU A 76 -9.34 18.49 18.21
CA LEU A 76 -10.51 18.61 19.09
C LEU A 76 -11.02 17.23 19.53
N VAL A 77 -11.01 16.24 18.63
CA VAL A 77 -11.41 14.85 18.95
C VAL A 77 -10.53 14.22 20.04
N GLU A 78 -9.20 14.41 19.97
CA GLU A 78 -8.26 13.90 20.99
C GLU A 78 -8.50 14.53 22.37
N SER A 79 -8.96 15.78 22.42
CA SER A 79 -9.20 16.51 23.66
C SER A 79 -10.46 16.10 24.42
N TYR A 80 -11.39 15.37 23.79
CA TYR A 80 -12.64 14.94 24.43
C TYR A 80 -12.49 13.72 25.36
N GLY A 81 -11.34 13.04 25.41
CA GLY A 81 -11.14 11.93 26.35
C GLY A 81 -12.25 10.86 26.30
N GLU A 82 -12.48 10.15 27.41
CA GLU A 82 -13.43 9.03 27.56
C GLU A 82 -14.90 9.33 27.14
N ASP A 83 -15.24 10.60 26.87
CA ASP A 83 -16.55 11.05 26.39
C ASP A 83 -16.71 11.02 24.85
N PHE A 84 -15.79 10.37 24.12
CA PHE A 84 -16.00 10.03 22.71
C PHE A 84 -17.09 8.95 22.57
N SER A 85 -18.35 9.36 22.78
CA SER A 85 -19.48 8.47 22.58
C SER A 85 -19.60 8.15 21.10
N LEU A 86 -19.57 6.85 20.78
CA LEU A 86 -19.78 6.30 19.45
C LEU A 86 -21.14 6.67 18.83
N ASP A 87 -22.02 7.35 19.57
CA ASP A 87 -23.34 7.81 19.13
C ASP A 87 -23.43 9.33 18.94
N GLY A 88 -22.47 10.12 19.43
CA GLY A 88 -22.44 11.57 19.22
C GLY A 88 -22.09 11.94 17.78
N ASN A 89 -22.84 12.86 17.17
CA ASN A 89 -22.20 13.77 16.21
C ASN A 89 -21.25 14.64 17.04
N LEU A 90 -20.04 14.92 16.56
CA LEU A 90 -19.17 15.92 17.18
C LEU A 90 -19.95 17.23 17.26
N LYS A 91 -20.54 17.55 18.41
CA LYS A 91 -20.97 18.90 18.71
C LYS A 91 -19.85 19.46 19.57
N LEU A 92 -19.07 20.35 18.99
CA LEU A 92 -18.21 21.22 19.79
C LEU A 92 -19.15 22.08 20.63
N GLU A 93 -19.04 22.03 21.95
CA GLU A 93 -19.79 22.94 22.81
C GLU A 93 -19.30 24.37 22.57
N ASP A 94 -20.26 25.29 22.48
CA ASP A 94 -20.02 26.73 22.41
C ASP A 94 -19.14 27.15 23.59
N GLY A 95 -17.91 27.61 23.30
CA GLY A 95 -16.97 28.01 24.36
C GLY A 95 -15.53 28.32 23.93
N TYR A 96 -15.15 28.12 22.67
CA TYR A 96 -13.90 28.64 22.13
C TYR A 96 -14.14 29.99 21.46
N ASP A 97 -13.41 30.99 21.92
CA ASP A 97 -13.49 32.43 21.59
C ASP A 97 -14.10 32.79 20.23
N GLU A 98 -15.02 33.76 20.28
CA GLU A 98 -15.75 34.40 19.16
C GLU A 98 -14.86 35.01 18.06
N GLU A 99 -13.53 35.00 18.19
CA GLU A 99 -12.59 35.40 17.12
C GLU A 99 -12.10 34.24 16.25
N SER A 100 -12.37 32.99 16.66
CA SER A 100 -12.09 31.80 15.85
C SER A 100 -13.39 31.29 15.23
N THR A 101 -13.83 31.91 14.14
CA THR A 101 -14.87 31.33 13.27
C THR A 101 -14.32 30.06 12.61
N ILE A 102 -14.17 28.99 13.39
CA ILE A 102 -14.16 27.62 12.89
C ILE A 102 -15.61 27.38 12.48
N THR A 103 -15.90 27.61 11.21
CA THR A 103 -17.21 27.31 10.64
C THR A 103 -17.56 25.87 10.98
N HIS A 104 -18.82 25.68 11.39
CA HIS A 104 -19.40 24.45 11.91
C HIS A 104 -19.52 23.32 10.86
N ASP A 105 -18.59 23.26 9.91
CA ASP A 105 -18.57 22.31 8.81
C ASP A 105 -18.00 20.99 9.33
N LEU A 106 -18.81 20.36 10.18
CA LEU A 106 -18.71 19.00 10.64
C LEU A 106 -18.52 18.07 9.45
N ILE A 107 -17.27 17.69 9.21
CA ILE A 107 -16.97 16.52 8.40
C ILE A 107 -17.49 15.34 9.22
N LYS A 108 -18.66 14.84 8.84
CA LYS A 108 -19.20 13.59 9.36
C LYS A 108 -18.24 12.48 8.94
N VAL A 109 -17.31 12.15 9.82
CA VAL A 109 -16.42 11.02 9.60
C VAL A 109 -17.23 9.74 9.75
N SER A 110 -17.06 8.79 8.82
CA SER A 110 -17.77 7.51 8.89
C SER A 110 -17.29 6.70 10.10
N LYS A 111 -18.16 6.56 11.10
CA LYS A 111 -17.91 5.78 12.32
C LYS A 111 -17.53 4.32 12.01
N VAL A 112 -18.20 3.74 11.03
CA VAL A 112 -17.93 2.36 10.59
C VAL A 112 -16.51 2.22 10.03
N LEU A 113 -16.07 3.20 9.22
CA LEU A 113 -14.71 3.19 8.69
C LEU A 113 -13.69 3.40 9.81
N LEU A 114 -13.95 4.30 10.76
CA LEU A 114 -13.02 4.58 11.87
C LEU A 114 -12.84 3.39 12.79
N LEU A 115 -13.94 2.73 13.19
CA LEU A 115 -13.86 1.52 14.00
C LEU A 115 -13.11 0.41 13.26
N GLY A 116 -13.45 0.17 11.98
CA GLY A 116 -12.77 -0.83 11.17
C GLY A 116 -11.27 -0.54 11.01
N PHE A 117 -10.89 0.73 10.87
CA PHE A 117 -9.48 1.12 10.79
C PHE A 117 -8.78 1.03 12.14
N SER A 118 -9.45 1.37 13.25
CA SER A 118 -8.89 1.23 14.60
C SER A 118 -8.53 -0.22 14.92
N GLU A 119 -9.41 -1.18 14.62
CA GLU A 119 -9.15 -2.62 14.78
C GLU A 119 -7.95 -3.09 13.94
N ALA A 120 -7.87 -2.61 12.68
CA ALA A 120 -6.75 -2.90 11.79
C ALA A 120 -5.42 -2.35 12.32
N LEU A 121 -5.42 -1.10 12.82
CA LEU A 121 -4.27 -0.46 13.45
C LEU A 121 -3.84 -1.18 14.72
N GLN A 122 -4.77 -1.55 15.61
CA GLN A 122 -4.44 -2.29 16.82
C GLN A 122 -3.76 -3.62 16.50
N THR A 123 -4.22 -4.32 15.46
CA THR A 123 -3.60 -5.55 14.99
C THR A 123 -2.14 -5.33 14.54
N PHE A 124 -1.87 -4.22 13.87
CA PHE A 124 -0.53 -3.83 13.43
C PHE A 124 0.38 -3.42 14.60
N VAL A 125 -0.10 -2.53 15.49
CA VAL A 125 0.67 -1.97 16.62
C VAL A 125 0.96 -3.02 17.70
N ASN A 126 0.11 -4.04 17.85
CA ASN A 126 0.34 -5.14 18.81
C ASN A 126 1.41 -6.14 18.36
N THR A 127 1.97 -5.98 17.16
CA THR A 127 3.11 -6.78 16.67
C THR A 127 4.39 -5.95 16.84
N ASP A 128 5.50 -6.55 17.27
CA ASP A 128 6.79 -5.83 17.29
C ASP A 128 7.11 -5.36 15.86
N ILE A 129 7.21 -4.04 15.68
CA ILE A 129 7.27 -3.44 14.35
C ILE A 129 8.55 -3.82 13.60
N ARG A 130 9.66 -4.09 14.32
CA ARG A 130 10.92 -4.50 13.71
C ARG A 130 10.85 -5.95 13.25
N GLU A 131 10.31 -6.83 14.09
CA GLU A 131 10.03 -8.22 13.72
C GLU A 131 9.07 -8.28 12.53
N TYR A 132 8.01 -7.48 12.56
CA TYR A 132 7.04 -7.37 11.48
C TYR A 132 7.70 -7.04 10.14
N TYR A 133 8.48 -5.97 10.04
CA TYR A 133 9.12 -5.58 8.78
C TYR A 133 10.16 -6.61 8.32
N HIS A 134 10.93 -7.18 9.25
CA HIS A 134 11.85 -8.27 8.92
C HIS A 134 11.11 -9.47 8.31
N LYS A 135 9.95 -9.83 8.86
CA LYS A 135 9.13 -10.95 8.38
C LYS A 135 8.42 -10.63 7.07
N CYS A 136 8.01 -9.38 6.84
CA CYS A 136 7.56 -8.90 5.53
C CYS A 136 8.65 -9.09 4.46
N TYR A 137 9.88 -8.68 4.76
CA TYR A 137 11.02 -8.88 3.87
C TYR A 137 11.26 -10.35 3.57
N GLU A 138 11.29 -11.20 4.61
CA GLU A 138 11.51 -12.65 4.48
C GLU A 138 10.48 -13.30 3.54
N LEU A 139 9.19 -12.98 3.75
CA LEU A 139 8.11 -13.46 2.89
C LEU A 139 8.22 -12.88 1.47
N SER A 140 8.58 -11.62 1.31
CA SER A 140 8.73 -10.98 -0.02
C SER A 140 9.83 -11.65 -0.85
N GLU A 141 11.00 -11.90 -0.24
CA GLU A 141 12.11 -12.57 -0.93
C GLU A 141 11.77 -14.03 -1.25
N ALA A 142 11.02 -14.71 -0.37
CA ALA A 142 10.49 -16.03 -0.66
C ALA A 142 9.52 -16.03 -1.86
N LEU A 143 8.71 -14.97 -2.04
CA LEU A 143 7.83 -14.80 -3.22
C LEU A 143 8.64 -14.82 -4.49
N LYS A 144 9.62 -13.92 -4.53
CA LYS A 144 10.43 -13.62 -5.70
C LYS A 144 11.19 -14.88 -6.09
N THR A 145 11.80 -15.53 -5.10
CA THR A 145 12.50 -16.81 -5.26
C THR A 145 11.56 -17.91 -5.77
N GLY A 146 10.35 -18.05 -5.19
CA GLY A 146 9.37 -19.04 -5.61
C GLY A 146 8.88 -18.81 -7.04
N ILE A 147 8.63 -17.56 -7.43
CA ILE A 147 8.25 -17.19 -8.80
C ILE A 147 9.37 -17.53 -9.78
N GLN A 148 10.60 -17.11 -9.50
CA GLN A 148 11.74 -17.34 -10.40
C GLN A 148 12.08 -18.82 -10.51
N LYS A 149 12.14 -19.56 -9.39
CA LYS A 149 12.52 -20.99 -9.39
C LYS A 149 11.40 -21.93 -9.83
N THR A 150 10.18 -21.71 -9.39
CA THR A 150 9.07 -22.66 -9.61
C THR A 150 8.26 -22.32 -10.85
N LEU A 151 8.03 -21.03 -11.13
CA LEU A 151 7.27 -20.60 -12.30
C LEU A 151 8.17 -20.30 -13.50
N ASN A 152 9.47 -20.07 -13.27
CA ASN A 152 10.43 -19.68 -14.32
C ASN A 152 9.97 -18.41 -15.06
N LEU A 153 9.52 -17.42 -14.27
CA LEU A 153 9.08 -16.10 -14.74
C LEU A 153 10.01 -15.01 -14.19
N GLU A 154 10.21 -13.98 -15.01
CA GLU A 154 11.02 -12.82 -14.67
C GLU A 154 10.22 -11.78 -13.87
N LEU A 155 10.92 -11.02 -13.02
CA LEU A 155 10.32 -9.88 -12.31
C LEU A 155 10.51 -8.60 -13.13
N VAL A 156 9.54 -7.68 -13.07
CA VAL A 156 9.62 -6.39 -13.80
C VAL A 156 10.78 -5.54 -13.28
N THR A 157 11.09 -5.71 -12.00
CA THR A 157 11.95 -4.79 -11.26
C THR A 157 13.05 -5.52 -10.50
N ASP A 158 13.66 -6.55 -11.10
CA ASP A 158 14.84 -7.21 -10.51
C ASP A 158 16.10 -6.31 -10.47
N TYR A 159 15.91 -5.00 -10.64
CA TYR A 159 16.97 -4.01 -10.62
C TYR A 159 17.22 -3.55 -9.17
N LYS A 160 18.28 -4.10 -8.56
CA LYS A 160 18.94 -3.50 -7.40
C LYS A 160 19.94 -2.46 -7.91
N GLU A 161 19.63 -1.17 -7.82
CA GLU A 161 20.64 -0.11 -7.95
C GLU A 161 21.05 0.35 -6.55
N GLY A 162 22.22 -0.08 -6.09
CA GLY A 162 22.70 0.20 -4.73
C GLY A 162 21.83 -0.48 -3.66
N ASP A 163 21.57 0.23 -2.56
CA ASP A 163 20.78 -0.24 -1.40
C ASP A 163 19.26 -0.08 -1.58
N HIS A 164 18.79 0.37 -2.74
CA HIS A 164 17.37 0.56 -3.01
C HIS A 164 16.71 -0.78 -3.37
N ALA A 165 16.14 -1.44 -2.37
CA ALA A 165 15.24 -2.56 -2.56
C ALA A 165 13.83 -2.08 -2.96
N LEU A 166 13.12 -2.90 -3.73
CA LEU A 166 11.68 -2.71 -3.96
C LEU A 166 10.92 -2.79 -2.64
N VAL A 167 9.81 -2.04 -2.58
CA VAL A 167 8.81 -2.18 -1.52
C VAL A 167 8.44 -3.65 -1.34
N ASN A 168 8.75 -4.22 -0.17
CA ASN A 168 8.54 -5.61 0.21
C ASN A 168 7.07 -6.02 0.03
N GLY A 169 6.16 -5.06 0.09
CA GLY A 169 4.73 -5.23 -0.16
C GLY A 169 4.31 -5.40 -1.61
N MET A 170 5.16 -5.31 -2.64
CA MET A 170 4.69 -5.45 -4.02
C MET A 170 5.63 -6.27 -4.91
N THR A 171 5.10 -7.34 -5.50
CA THR A 171 5.83 -8.15 -6.49
C THR A 171 5.19 -8.00 -7.86
N CYS A 172 5.98 -7.54 -8.84
CA CYS A 172 5.57 -7.36 -10.22
C CYS A 172 6.21 -8.44 -11.10
N VAL A 173 5.40 -9.33 -11.67
CA VAL A 173 5.85 -10.51 -12.44
C VAL A 173 5.56 -10.30 -13.91
N GLN A 174 6.60 -10.35 -14.75
CA GLN A 174 6.47 -10.22 -16.19
C GLN A 174 5.70 -11.42 -16.74
N TYR A 175 4.61 -11.15 -17.47
CA TYR A 175 3.77 -12.20 -18.02
C TYR A 175 2.91 -11.67 -19.16
N LEU A 176 2.99 -12.32 -20.33
CA LEU A 176 2.33 -11.85 -21.56
C LEU A 176 0.81 -12.01 -21.53
N ASN A 177 0.33 -13.12 -20.96
CA ASN A 177 -1.08 -13.52 -20.97
C ASN A 177 -1.79 -13.07 -19.67
N SER A 178 -1.36 -11.95 -19.09
CA SER A 178 -1.90 -11.40 -17.82
C SER A 178 -3.42 -11.19 -17.86
N ASP A 179 -3.92 -10.77 -19.02
CA ASP A 179 -5.33 -10.57 -19.33
C ASP A 179 -6.18 -11.84 -19.20
N GLN A 180 -5.61 -13.02 -19.46
CA GLN A 180 -6.29 -14.31 -19.27
C GLN A 180 -6.01 -14.91 -17.88
N LEU A 181 -4.83 -14.69 -17.33
CA LEU A 181 -4.43 -15.24 -16.04
C LEU A 181 -5.25 -14.67 -14.88
N ILE A 182 -5.49 -13.36 -14.87
CA ILE A 182 -6.22 -12.68 -13.80
C ILE A 182 -7.65 -13.25 -13.65
N PRO A 183 -8.50 -13.29 -14.70
CA PRO A 183 -9.83 -13.87 -14.56
C PRO A 183 -9.77 -15.37 -14.25
N TYR A 184 -8.77 -16.11 -14.74
CA TYR A 184 -8.63 -17.53 -14.40
C TYR A 184 -8.36 -17.74 -12.91
N LEU A 185 -7.42 -16.98 -12.34
CA LEU A 185 -7.09 -17.04 -10.92
C LEU A 185 -8.28 -16.65 -10.03
N LEU A 186 -9.01 -15.60 -10.40
CA LEU A 186 -10.21 -15.20 -9.69
C LEU A 186 -11.31 -16.28 -9.76
N ASN A 187 -11.61 -16.80 -10.96
CA ASN A 187 -12.73 -17.73 -11.15
C ASN A 187 -12.44 -19.14 -10.62
N SER A 188 -11.18 -19.59 -10.65
CA SER A 188 -10.81 -20.96 -10.28
C SER A 188 -10.32 -21.09 -8.84
N PHE A 189 -9.73 -20.02 -8.28
CA PHE A 189 -9.09 -20.07 -6.97
C PHE A 189 -9.54 -18.95 -6.02
N ASN A 190 -10.45 -18.06 -6.46
CA ASN A 190 -10.81 -16.85 -5.73
C ASN A 190 -9.57 -15.99 -5.37
N LEU A 191 -8.52 -16.07 -6.19
CA LEU A 191 -7.28 -15.34 -5.97
C LEU A 191 -7.31 -14.05 -6.79
N SER A 192 -7.43 -12.92 -6.09
CA SER A 192 -7.44 -11.60 -6.71
C SER A 192 -6.01 -11.08 -6.90
N ILE A 193 -5.62 -10.86 -8.15
CA ILE A 193 -4.36 -10.21 -8.53
C ILE A 193 -4.65 -9.10 -9.54
N SER A 194 -3.75 -8.13 -9.68
CA SER A 194 -3.97 -6.96 -10.53
C SER A 194 -3.10 -6.97 -11.80
N GLU A 195 -3.64 -6.52 -12.93
CA GLU A 195 -2.83 -6.31 -14.14
C GLU A 195 -1.95 -5.07 -13.99
N GLY A 196 -0.78 -5.08 -14.62
CA GLY A 196 0.01 -3.89 -14.87
C GLY A 196 0.57 -3.87 -16.29
N LYS A 197 0.79 -2.68 -16.84
CA LYS A 197 1.43 -2.53 -18.15
C LYS A 197 2.34 -1.31 -18.17
N ILE A 198 3.61 -1.52 -18.50
CA ILE A 198 4.53 -0.43 -18.83
C ILE A 198 4.50 -0.25 -20.35
N LYS A 199 4.07 0.93 -20.80
CA LYS A 199 3.97 1.26 -22.22
C LYS A 199 5.17 2.08 -22.68
N ASN A 200 5.54 1.93 -23.95
CA ASN A 200 6.51 2.79 -24.63
C ASN A 200 7.93 2.81 -24.01
N MET A 201 8.38 1.70 -23.40
CA MET A 201 9.76 1.66 -22.91
C MET A 201 10.74 1.67 -24.08
N LYS A 202 11.71 2.58 -24.01
CA LYS A 202 12.81 2.68 -24.96
C LYS A 202 14.10 2.33 -24.22
N PHE A 203 14.69 1.19 -24.57
CA PHE A 203 16.02 0.84 -24.09
C PHE A 203 17.05 1.81 -24.67
N LYS A 204 18.07 2.21 -23.88
CA LYS A 204 19.11 3.18 -24.30
C LYS A 204 19.73 2.87 -25.66
N LYS A 205 19.79 1.59 -26.06
CA LYS A 205 20.37 1.11 -27.33
C LYS A 205 19.35 0.71 -28.40
N SER A 206 18.04 0.72 -28.11
CA SER A 206 17.01 0.29 -29.06
C SER A 206 16.31 1.46 -29.74
N LEU A 207 16.07 1.32 -31.05
CA LEU A 207 15.21 2.23 -31.82
C LEU A 207 13.72 1.86 -31.69
N SER A 208 13.39 0.64 -31.29
CA SER A 208 12.01 0.17 -31.10
C SER A 208 11.52 0.40 -29.67
N LYS A 209 10.23 0.75 -29.55
CA LYS A 209 9.53 0.80 -28.26
C LYS A 209 8.97 -0.58 -27.96
N ILE A 210 9.07 -1.00 -26.70
CA ILE A 210 8.54 -2.28 -26.22
C ILE A 210 7.53 -2.00 -25.11
N ASP A 211 6.43 -2.76 -25.12
CA ASP A 211 5.45 -2.79 -24.04
C ASP A 211 5.70 -4.03 -23.17
N ILE A 212 5.85 -3.83 -21.86
CA ILE A 212 5.95 -4.94 -20.89
C ILE A 212 4.60 -5.11 -20.21
N LYS A 213 4.01 -6.29 -20.39
CA LYS A 213 2.85 -6.75 -19.62
C LYS A 213 3.32 -7.51 -18.38
N TYR A 214 2.64 -7.28 -17.26
CA TYR A 214 2.95 -7.93 -16.01
C TYR A 214 1.68 -8.08 -15.16
N PHE A 215 1.71 -8.96 -14.17
CA PHE A 215 0.73 -8.96 -13.11
C PHE A 215 1.39 -8.61 -11.78
N ARG A 216 0.58 -8.10 -10.86
CA ARG A 216 0.98 -7.58 -9.57
C ARG A 216 0.36 -8.42 -8.47
N ILE A 217 1.21 -8.91 -7.58
CA ILE A 217 0.80 -9.44 -6.28
C ILE A 217 1.02 -8.29 -5.29
N LYS A 218 -0.08 -7.65 -4.86
CA LYS A 218 -0.07 -6.52 -3.95
C LYS A 218 -0.13 -7.02 -2.50
N ASN A 219 0.60 -6.31 -1.64
CA ASN A 219 0.69 -6.26 -0.18
C ASN A 219 0.56 -7.61 0.53
N ILE A 220 1.63 -7.96 1.24
CA ILE A 220 1.52 -8.97 2.30
C ILE A 220 0.72 -8.32 3.42
N GLN A 221 -0.56 -8.67 3.50
CA GLN A 221 -1.48 -8.10 4.48
C GLN A 221 -0.95 -8.37 5.91
N PRO A 222 -1.10 -7.43 6.86
CA PRO A 222 -0.63 -7.62 8.24
C PRO A 222 -1.07 -8.93 8.89
N VAL A 223 -2.27 -9.41 8.56
CA VAL A 223 -2.79 -10.70 9.04
C VAL A 223 -1.92 -11.88 8.60
N ILE A 224 -1.44 -11.89 7.35
CA ILE A 224 -0.57 -12.96 6.82
C ILE A 224 0.79 -12.94 7.51
N VAL A 225 1.35 -11.75 7.73
CA VAL A 225 2.64 -11.59 8.42
C VAL A 225 2.54 -12.09 9.86
N ARG A 226 1.43 -11.75 10.54
CA ARG A 226 1.18 -12.20 11.91
C ARG A 226 0.98 -13.70 11.99
N ASP A 227 0.21 -14.28 11.09
CA ASP A 227 0.02 -15.72 11.01
C ASP A 227 1.35 -16.44 10.75
N PHE A 228 2.20 -15.87 9.90
CA PHE A 228 3.55 -16.36 9.66
C PHE A 228 4.41 -16.31 10.93
N ILE A 229 4.47 -15.17 11.63
CA ILE A 229 5.18 -15.02 12.91
C ILE A 229 4.71 -16.09 13.91
N ASN A 230 3.39 -16.22 14.08
CA ASN A 230 2.79 -17.17 15.03
C ASN A 230 3.03 -18.64 14.66
N SER A 231 3.19 -18.94 13.37
CA SER A 231 3.46 -20.31 12.91
C SER A 231 4.84 -20.83 13.33
N GLY A 232 5.78 -19.93 13.63
CA GLY A 232 7.17 -20.28 13.93
C GLY A 232 7.92 -20.93 12.76
N SER A 233 7.34 -20.92 11.56
CA SER A 233 7.95 -21.47 10.35
C SER A 233 8.98 -20.49 9.78
N ASP A 234 9.90 -21.01 8.95
CA ASP A 234 10.65 -20.18 8.00
C ASP A 234 9.80 -19.91 6.74
N ALA A 235 10.13 -18.86 5.99
CA ALA A 235 9.33 -18.47 4.84
C ALA A 235 9.24 -19.56 3.75
N GLU A 236 10.28 -20.39 3.62
CA GLU A 236 10.28 -21.52 2.68
C GLU A 236 9.32 -22.64 3.09
N ASN A 237 9.03 -22.82 4.40
CA ASN A 237 8.11 -23.85 4.87
C ASN A 237 6.70 -23.36 5.24
N TYR A 238 6.45 -22.05 5.19
CA TYR A 238 5.13 -21.48 5.43
C TYR A 238 4.09 -22.01 4.43
N SER A 239 3.03 -22.66 4.95
CA SER A 239 2.08 -23.47 4.16
C SER A 239 1.27 -22.67 3.14
N GLU A 240 0.80 -21.50 3.56
CA GLU A 240 0.01 -20.55 2.79
C GLU A 240 0.82 -20.09 1.58
N TYR A 241 2.12 -19.92 1.78
CA TYR A 241 3.07 -19.55 0.75
C TYR A 241 3.28 -20.65 -0.28
N LYS A 242 3.52 -21.88 0.18
CA LYS A 242 3.62 -23.05 -0.72
C LYS A 242 2.34 -23.24 -1.52
N MET A 243 1.19 -23.02 -0.90
CA MET A 243 -0.10 -23.09 -1.57
C MET A 243 -0.24 -22.01 -2.65
N LEU A 244 0.12 -20.75 -2.35
CA LEU A 244 0.10 -19.66 -3.32
C LEU A 244 0.98 -19.97 -4.54
N ILE A 245 2.23 -20.38 -4.34
CA ILE A 245 3.14 -20.73 -5.44
C ILE A 245 2.59 -21.89 -6.28
N SER A 246 2.02 -22.92 -5.64
CA SER A 246 1.39 -24.06 -6.32
C SER A 246 0.18 -23.65 -7.18
N ILE A 247 -0.68 -22.77 -6.64
CA ILE A 247 -1.83 -22.21 -7.38
C ILE A 247 -1.33 -21.41 -8.59
N LEU A 248 -0.38 -20.50 -8.39
CA LEU A 248 0.15 -19.66 -9.47
C LEU A 248 0.79 -20.52 -10.56
N LYS A 249 1.55 -21.57 -10.20
CA LYS A 249 2.14 -22.50 -11.15
C LYS A 249 1.09 -23.21 -12.00
N LYS A 250 0.06 -23.78 -11.36
CA LYS A 250 -1.05 -24.44 -12.07
C LYS A 250 -1.78 -23.49 -13.01
N ALA A 251 -2.01 -22.25 -12.57
CA ALA A 251 -2.71 -21.25 -13.36
C ALA A 251 -1.89 -20.81 -14.58
N VAL A 252 -0.60 -20.52 -14.41
CA VAL A 252 0.32 -20.17 -15.49
C VAL A 252 0.38 -21.29 -16.52
N ASP A 253 0.53 -22.55 -16.09
CA ASP A 253 0.59 -23.70 -17.00
C ASP A 253 -0.71 -23.87 -17.80
N ALA A 254 -1.86 -23.72 -17.15
CA ALA A 254 -3.16 -23.80 -17.82
C ALA A 254 -3.36 -22.66 -18.82
N VAL A 255 -3.03 -21.42 -18.45
CA VAL A 255 -3.21 -20.24 -19.30
C VAL A 255 -2.25 -20.27 -20.49
N ASP A 256 -0.99 -20.65 -20.29
CA ASP A 256 -0.03 -20.81 -21.39
C ASP A 256 -0.50 -21.90 -22.38
N TYR A 257 -1.07 -22.99 -21.88
CA TYR A 257 -1.66 -24.03 -22.72
C TYR A 257 -2.86 -23.49 -23.53
N MET A 258 -3.80 -22.78 -22.89
CA MET A 258 -4.97 -22.20 -23.55
C MET A 258 -4.61 -21.10 -24.57
N ALA A 259 -3.60 -20.28 -24.26
CA ALA A 259 -3.13 -19.21 -25.14
C ALA A 259 -2.27 -19.73 -26.31
N GLY A 260 -1.80 -20.99 -26.26
CA GLY A 260 -0.93 -21.59 -27.27
C GLY A 260 0.47 -20.95 -27.34
N LYS A 261 0.84 -20.12 -26.36
CA LYS A 261 2.12 -19.42 -26.26
C LYS A 261 2.49 -19.28 -24.79
N LYS A 262 3.73 -19.66 -24.45
CA LYS A 262 4.30 -19.33 -23.14
C LYS A 262 4.32 -17.81 -22.94
N GLY A 263 3.90 -17.35 -21.76
CA GLY A 263 4.26 -16.00 -21.29
C GLY A 263 5.78 -15.84 -21.31
N TYR A 264 6.29 -14.63 -21.60
CA TYR A 264 7.72 -14.34 -21.85
C TYR A 264 8.67 -15.22 -21.02
N SER A 265 9.08 -16.37 -21.58
CA SER A 265 10.11 -17.19 -20.99
C SER A 265 11.40 -16.70 -21.62
N SER A 266 12.17 -15.95 -20.84
CA SER A 266 13.48 -15.43 -21.21
C SER A 266 13.53 -14.70 -22.55
N VAL A 267 12.94 -13.49 -22.62
CA VAL A 267 13.72 -12.43 -23.29
C VAL A 267 14.64 -11.90 -22.21
N SER A 268 15.80 -12.55 -22.09
CA SER A 268 16.94 -11.90 -21.46
C SER A 268 17.09 -10.55 -22.17
N ILE A 269 16.75 -9.48 -21.47
CA ILE A 269 17.07 -8.11 -21.92
C ILE A 269 18.60 -7.97 -22.07
N ALA A 270 19.38 -8.92 -21.53
CA ALA A 270 20.83 -9.00 -21.68
C ALA A 270 21.32 -9.73 -22.95
N GLU A 271 20.50 -10.53 -23.66
CA GLU A 271 20.98 -11.36 -24.79
C GLU A 271 20.42 -10.99 -26.16
N THR A 272 19.67 -9.89 -26.28
CA THR A 272 19.47 -9.23 -27.59
C THR A 272 20.36 -7.99 -27.66
N LEU A 273 21.67 -8.25 -27.67
CA LEU A 273 22.73 -7.34 -28.10
C LEU A 273 23.41 -7.92 -29.34
#